data_AF-A0A561ENE7-F1
#
_entry.id   AF-A0A561ENE7-F1
#
_cell.length_a   1.000
_cell.length_b   1.000
_cell.length_c   1.000
_cell.angle_alpha   90.00
_cell.angle_beta   90.00
_cell.angle_gamma   90.00
#
_symmetry.space_group_name_H-M   'P 1'
#
loop_
_entity.id
_entity.type
_entity.pdbx_description
1 polymer ?
#
loop_
_entity_poly.entity_id
_entity_poly.type
_entity_poly.pdbx_seq_one_letter_code
_entity_poly.pdbx_strand_id
1 'polypeptide(L)'
;MTEEAHEEEEVKRVVETVDSLEAVEDPTERARRAGALLAQWPLQHSRLREIRQAAVVDLRNQQVSYRTIAKTLGISVARVQQIEAGTRGKAKDKPADE
;
A
#
# COMPACT_ATOMS: atom_id res chain seq x y z
N MET A 1 -1.38 10.55 23.86
CA MET A 1 -0.65 9.63 22.98
C MET A 1 -1.32 9.76 21.62
N THR A 2 -0.65 10.36 20.65
CA THR A 2 -1.22 10.84 19.37
C THR A 2 -1.48 9.70 18.40
N GLU A 3 -2.51 9.83 17.55
CA GLU A 3 -2.89 8.86 16.50
C GLU A 3 -1.71 8.50 15.57
N GLU A 4 -0.80 9.45 15.32
CA GLU A 4 0.44 9.24 14.55
C GLU A 4 1.33 8.12 15.13
N ALA A 5 1.39 7.98 16.46
CA ALA A 5 2.18 6.93 17.11
C ALA A 5 1.52 5.54 16.97
N HIS A 6 0.22 5.49 16.71
CA HIS A 6 -0.51 4.24 16.46
C HIS A 6 -0.42 3.81 15.00
N GLU A 7 -0.44 4.75 14.05
CA GLU A 7 -0.30 4.47 12.61
C GLU A 7 1.06 3.83 12.27
N GLU A 8 2.14 4.30 12.89
CA GLU A 8 3.47 3.70 12.72
C GLU A 8 3.58 2.28 13.30
N GLU A 9 2.83 1.98 14.37
CA GLU A 9 2.85 0.68 15.04
C GLU A 9 2.21 -0.43 14.20
N GLU A 10 1.13 -0.13 13.47
CA GLU A 10 0.50 -1.10 12.56
C GLU A 10 1.43 -1.48 11.40
N VAL A 11 2.07 -0.48 10.79
CA VAL A 11 3.04 -0.70 9.71
C VAL A 11 4.23 -1.49 10.24
N LYS A 12 4.75 -1.12 11.40
CA LYS A 12 5.87 -1.80 12.05
C LYS A 12 5.58 -3.28 12.28
N ARG A 13 4.39 -3.63 12.82
CA ARG A 13 4.03 -5.05 13.04
C ARG A 13 4.01 -5.87 11.76
N VAL A 14 3.52 -5.31 10.67
CA VAL A 14 3.51 -6.01 9.37
C VAL A 14 4.93 -6.23 8.88
N VAL A 15 5.79 -5.22 8.95
CA VAL A 15 7.20 -5.32 8.55
C VAL A 15 7.95 -6.32 9.43
N GLU A 16 7.84 -6.21 10.76
CA GLU A 16 8.46 -7.14 11.69
C GLU A 16 7.98 -8.58 11.49
N THR A 17 6.72 -8.78 11.09
CA THR A 17 6.21 -10.10 10.75
C THR A 17 6.95 -10.67 9.53
N VAL A 18 7.18 -9.86 8.50
CA VAL A 18 7.94 -10.27 7.31
C VAL A 18 9.40 -10.56 7.68
N ASP A 19 10.05 -9.68 8.45
CA ASP A 19 11.43 -9.85 8.91
C ASP A 19 11.59 -11.14 9.74
N SER A 20 10.60 -11.46 10.58
CA SER A 20 10.60 -12.69 11.38
C SER A 20 10.59 -13.97 10.55
N LEU A 21 10.08 -13.92 9.31
CA LEU A 21 10.10 -15.07 8.40
C LEU A 21 11.52 -15.36 7.91
N GLU A 22 12.35 -14.34 7.70
CA GLU A 22 13.74 -14.54 7.28
C GLU A 22 14.56 -15.25 8.36
N ALA A 23 14.27 -14.95 9.63
CA ALA A 23 14.90 -15.55 10.80
C ALA A 23 14.51 -17.01 11.07
N VAL A 24 13.54 -17.58 10.33
CA VAL A 24 13.18 -19.00 10.44
C VAL A 24 14.31 -19.86 9.90
N GLU A 25 14.91 -20.68 10.76
CA GLU A 25 16.10 -21.49 10.45
C GLU A 25 15.78 -22.65 9.48
N ASP A 26 14.63 -23.32 9.66
CA ASP A 26 14.17 -24.37 8.75
C ASP A 26 13.70 -23.78 7.41
N PRO A 27 14.38 -24.08 6.28
CA PRO A 27 14.00 -23.56 4.98
C PRO A 27 12.61 -24.03 4.52
N THR A 28 12.17 -25.22 4.91
CA THR A 28 10.85 -25.74 4.55
C THR A 28 9.76 -24.97 5.28
N GLU A 29 9.90 -24.77 6.59
CA GLU A 29 8.96 -23.95 7.37
C GLU A 29 8.94 -22.49 6.92
N ARG A 30 10.12 -21.90 6.63
CA ARG A 30 10.22 -20.54 6.09
C ARG A 30 9.45 -20.38 4.79
N ALA A 31 9.67 -21.29 3.83
CA ALA A 31 8.97 -21.27 2.54
C ALA A 31 7.46 -21.46 2.70
N ARG A 32 7.02 -22.38 3.56
CA ARG A 32 5.60 -22.65 3.83
C ARG A 32 4.90 -21.41 4.40
N ARG A 33 5.51 -20.75 5.39
CA ARG A 33 4.97 -19.54 6.03
C ARG A 33 4.92 -18.36 5.08
N ALA A 34 6.01 -18.10 4.36
CA ALA A 34 6.07 -17.04 3.35
C ALA A 34 5.04 -17.27 2.24
N GLY A 35 4.90 -18.52 1.76
CA GLY A 35 3.88 -18.90 0.78
C GLY A 35 2.45 -18.65 1.27
N ALA A 36 2.15 -18.95 2.54
CA ALA A 36 0.84 -18.68 3.12
C ALA A 36 0.53 -17.17 3.19
N LEU A 37 1.51 -16.34 3.54
CA LEU A 37 1.35 -14.88 3.53
C LEU A 37 1.16 -14.35 2.10
N LEU A 38 1.97 -14.82 1.15
CA LEU A 38 1.87 -14.46 -0.27
C LEU A 38 0.51 -14.84 -0.87
N ALA A 39 -0.10 -15.96 -0.45
CA ALA A 39 -1.44 -16.34 -0.90
C ALA A 39 -2.52 -15.35 -0.47
N GLN A 40 -2.36 -14.71 0.69
CA GLN A 40 -3.29 -13.70 1.20
C GLN A 40 -2.98 -12.29 0.66
N TRP A 41 -1.75 -12.04 0.22
CA TRP A 41 -1.27 -10.72 -0.15
C TRP A 41 -2.09 -10.03 -1.26
N PRO A 42 -2.56 -10.70 -2.34
CA PRO A 42 -3.36 -10.03 -3.37
C PRO A 42 -4.63 -9.37 -2.82
N LEU A 43 -5.32 -10.06 -1.89
CA LEU A 43 -6.52 -9.53 -1.25
C LEU A 43 -6.19 -8.33 -0.36
N GLN A 44 -5.18 -8.46 0.51
CA GLN A 44 -4.79 -7.37 1.41
C GLN A 44 -4.25 -6.16 0.64
N HIS A 45 -3.46 -6.39 -0.41
CA HIS A 45 -2.97 -5.34 -1.27
C HIS A 45 -4.12 -4.60 -1.98
N SER A 46 -5.17 -5.29 -2.45
CA SER A 46 -6.35 -4.62 -3.00
C SER A 46 -7.04 -3.75 -1.95
N ARG A 47 -7.28 -4.31 -0.75
CA ARG A 47 -7.91 -3.59 0.37
C ARG A 47 -7.12 -2.34 0.77
N LEU A 48 -5.80 -2.42 0.89
CA LEU A 48 -4.95 -1.26 1.19
C LEU A 48 -5.08 -0.17 0.11
N ARG A 49 -5.21 -0.55 -1.16
CA ARG A 49 -5.44 0.42 -2.24
C ARG A 49 -6.80 1.08 -2.13
N GLU A 50 -7.84 0.32 -1.80
CA GLU A 50 -9.21 0.81 -1.60
C GLU A 50 -9.28 1.77 -0.41
N ILE A 51 -8.68 1.39 0.73
CA ILE A 51 -8.56 2.24 1.92
C ILE A 51 -7.91 3.59 1.55
N ARG A 52 -6.75 3.53 0.86
CA ARG A 52 -6.05 4.76 0.44
C ARG A 52 -6.89 5.60 -0.54
N GLN A 53 -7.58 4.97 -1.48
CA GLN A 53 -8.44 5.67 -2.43
C GLN A 53 -9.60 6.37 -1.72
N ALA A 54 -10.30 5.65 -0.84
CA ALA A 54 -11.42 6.19 -0.07
C ALA A 54 -10.98 7.43 0.74
N ALA A 55 -9.86 7.34 1.46
CA ALA A 55 -9.32 8.47 2.22
C ALA A 55 -9.02 9.71 1.34
N VAL A 56 -8.44 9.51 0.15
CA VAL A 56 -8.20 10.63 -0.78
C VAL A 56 -9.51 11.21 -1.31
N VAL A 57 -10.50 10.37 -1.63
CA VAL A 57 -11.83 10.82 -2.06
C VAL A 57 -12.51 11.63 -0.96
N ASP A 58 -12.42 11.19 0.30
CA ASP A 58 -13.00 11.90 1.45
C ASP A 58 -12.36 13.28 1.64
N LEU A 59 -11.03 13.39 1.51
CA LEU A 59 -10.34 14.69 1.54
C LEU A 59 -10.79 15.61 0.40
N ARG A 60 -11.06 15.05 -0.79
CA ARG A 60 -11.55 15.80 -1.94
C ARG A 60 -13.00 16.25 -1.77
N ASN A 61 -13.84 15.43 -1.14
CA ASN A 61 -15.21 15.78 -0.75
C ASN A 61 -15.25 16.90 0.28
N GLN A 62 -14.22 16.99 1.15
CA GLN A 62 -13.98 18.11 2.07
C GLN A 62 -13.39 19.35 1.38
N GLN A 63 -13.35 19.39 0.05
CA GLN A 63 -12.79 20.48 -0.77
C GLN A 63 -11.29 20.76 -0.55
N VAL A 64 -10.54 19.83 0.06
CA VAL A 64 -9.08 19.97 0.22
C VAL A 64 -8.42 19.92 -1.16
N SER A 65 -7.57 20.91 -1.47
CA SER A 65 -6.91 20.99 -2.77
C SER A 65 -5.94 19.82 -2.99
N TYR A 66 -5.78 19.38 -4.25
CA TYR A 66 -4.80 18.33 -4.58
C TYR A 66 -3.38 18.66 -4.11
N ARG A 67 -2.98 19.94 -4.17
CA ARG A 67 -1.65 20.39 -3.73
C ARG A 67 -1.49 20.24 -2.21
N THR A 68 -2.54 20.53 -1.45
CA THR A 68 -2.54 20.33 0.01
C THR A 68 -2.45 18.85 0.33
N ILE A 69 -3.29 18.01 -0.28
CA ILE A 69 -3.26 16.55 -0.07
C ILE A 69 -1.89 15.97 -0.42
N ALA A 70 -1.32 16.36 -1.56
CA ALA A 70 0.01 15.94 -2.01
C ALA A 70 1.09 16.28 -0.97
N LYS A 71 1.07 17.51 -0.44
CA LYS A 71 2.00 17.95 0.60
C LYS A 71 1.81 17.15 1.89
N THR A 72 0.57 16.96 2.34
CA THR A 72 0.26 16.22 3.58
C THR A 72 0.68 14.76 3.50
N LEU A 73 0.41 14.10 2.37
CA LEU A 73 0.71 12.67 2.18
C LEU A 73 2.15 12.41 1.69
N GLY A 74 2.95 13.46 1.42
CA GLY A 74 4.32 13.29 0.90
C GLY A 74 4.39 12.67 -0.50
N ILE A 75 3.39 12.87 -1.35
CA ILE A 75 3.32 12.31 -2.72
C ILE A 75 3.09 13.40 -3.77
N SER A 76 3.27 13.10 -5.05
CA SER A 76 3.03 14.08 -6.12
C SER A 76 1.53 14.35 -6.34
N VAL A 77 1.20 15.55 -6.83
CA VAL A 77 -0.20 15.92 -7.19
C VAL A 77 -0.79 14.95 -8.22
N ALA A 78 -0.01 14.57 -9.23
CA ALA A 78 -0.43 13.58 -10.22
C ALA A 78 -0.76 12.23 -9.57
N ARG A 79 -0.02 11.84 -8.52
CA ARG A 79 -0.29 10.61 -7.78
C ARG A 79 -1.60 10.69 -7.00
N VAL A 80 -1.91 11.82 -6.37
CA VAL A 80 -3.19 12.04 -5.70
C VAL A 80 -4.36 11.89 -6.68
N GLN A 81 -4.28 12.52 -7.85
CA GLN A 81 -5.32 12.42 -8.89
C GLN A 81 -5.51 10.97 -9.37
N GLN A 82 -4.41 10.23 -9.57
CA GLN A 82 -4.49 8.81 -9.95
C GLN A 82 -5.16 7.95 -8.87
N ILE A 83 -4.87 8.23 -7.59
CA ILE A 83 -5.46 7.53 -6.45
C ILE A 83 -6.96 7.82 -6.38
N GLU A 84 -7.37 9.09 -6.44
CA GLU A 84 -8.78 9.50 -6.45
C GLU A 84 -9.56 8.82 -7.58
N ALA A 85 -9.01 8.83 -8.80
CA ALA A 85 -9.61 8.19 -9.97
C ALA A 85 -9.62 6.65 -9.92
N GLY A 86 -9.04 6.03 -8.89
CA GLY A 86 -8.92 4.57 -8.76
C GLY A 86 -8.00 3.92 -9.80
N THR A 87 -7.35 4.73 -10.63
CA THR A 87 -6.53 4.25 -11.74
C THR A 87 -5.30 3.51 -11.24
N ARG A 88 -5.04 2.35 -11.85
CA ARG A 88 -3.76 1.66 -11.76
C ARG A 88 -2.85 2.32 -12.80
N GLY A 89 -1.61 2.65 -12.44
CA GLY A 89 -0.64 3.04 -13.46
C GLY A 89 -0.62 1.93 -14.50
N LYS A 90 -0.96 2.24 -15.76
CA LYS A 90 -0.81 1.26 -16.82
C LYS A 90 0.66 0.84 -16.82
N ALA A 91 0.92 -0.45 -16.62
CA ALA A 91 2.17 -1.01 -17.12
C ALA A 91 2.22 -0.58 -18.59
N LYS A 92 3.31 0.07 -19.01
CA LYS A 92 3.51 0.33 -20.44
C LYS A 92 3.39 -1.03 -21.12
N ASP A 93 2.32 -1.25 -21.87
CA ASP A 93 2.24 -2.34 -22.82
C ASP A 93 3.45 -2.14 -23.74
N LYS A 94 4.52 -2.89 -23.46
CA LYS A 94 5.65 -2.98 -24.38
C LYS A 94 5.04 -3.66 -25.61
N PRO A 95 5.04 -3.04 -26.80
CA PRO A 95 4.56 -3.75 -27.99
C PRO A 95 5.35 -5.04 -28.09
N ALA A 96 4.64 -6.15 -28.29
CA ALA A 96 5.28 -7.42 -28.59
C ALA A 96 6.08 -7.18 -29.89
N ASP A 97 7.40 -7.17 -29.76
CA ASP A 97 8.26 -7.31 -30.93
C ASP A 97 7.95 -8.67 -31.59
N GLU A 98 7.99 -8.59 -32.91
CA GLU A 98 7.60 -9.53 -33.97
C GLU A 98 8.14 -10.96 -33.84
#